data_AF-A0A7V3D6V6-F1
#
_entry.id   AF-A0A7V3D6V6-F1
#
_cell.length_a   1.000
_cell.length_b   1.000
_cell.length_c   1.000
_cell.angle_alpha   90.00
_cell.angle_beta   90.00
_cell.angle_gamma   90.00
#
_symmetry.space_group_name_H-M   'P 1'
#
loop_
_entity.id
_entity.type
_entity.pdbx_description
1 polymer ?
#
loop_
_entity_poly.entity_id
_entity_poly.type
_entity_poly.pdbx_seq_one_letter_code
_entity_poly.pdbx_strand_id
1 'polypeptide(L)'
;MALGSNRRGGVVLLVVISLLMLFAIVGIAFVIYAEAQASTARIWKESEGQRRPDIDPEELLSYFLSQLIYDTDNPHSALRGHSLARTMYGQVGNTIPFNGVGRIHTPGDDDYFNINYTQFGAGAPPDPNQYGSPNPPYTYPDMNNVFLSAVRASDRAVLIPSYQRINFGGDPANRRHVLRPLPADHAGFPAQADAGGDVKNLAESPGTLIPNTSPPQYANNDSVWLDLGHPVMTAADGRKFKPLFAPLIVDLDGRVNVNIHGNKYGTWNAHAGHPLATRDLFWSTSEHGWGAWEVNPGKVILGQEGPQEFQAEWRRLLLGNSQVPGRYDANAWFFAVAGGSIHPPPAYWIVGKFY
;
A
#
# COMPACT_ATOMS: atom_id res chain seq x y z
N MET A 1 63.97 -49.13 2.16
CA MET A 1 62.63 -48.55 1.99
C MET A 1 62.75 -47.37 1.03
N ALA A 2 62.14 -47.47 -0.15
CA ALA A 2 62.44 -46.65 -1.32
C ALA A 2 61.90 -45.23 -1.23
N LEU A 3 62.76 -44.21 -1.38
CA LEU A 3 62.34 -42.82 -1.58
C LEU A 3 63.28 -42.10 -2.56
N GLY A 4 63.16 -42.43 -3.84
CA GLY A 4 63.63 -41.60 -4.95
C GLY A 4 62.42 -40.99 -5.67
N SER A 5 61.61 -40.18 -4.97
CA SER A 5 60.32 -39.72 -5.50
C SER A 5 60.47 -38.58 -6.52
N ASN A 6 59.86 -38.76 -7.69
CA ASN A 6 59.88 -37.92 -8.89
C ASN A 6 59.55 -36.43 -8.65
N ARG A 7 60.57 -35.60 -8.43
CA ARG A 7 60.43 -34.13 -8.28
C ARG A 7 59.91 -33.41 -9.53
N ARG A 8 59.97 -34.03 -10.72
CA ARG A 8 59.47 -33.44 -11.98
C ARG A 8 57.96 -33.59 -12.17
N GLY A 9 57.33 -34.60 -11.57
CA GLY A 9 55.89 -34.83 -11.67
C GLY A 9 55.04 -33.80 -10.92
N GLY A 10 55.51 -33.35 -9.75
CA GLY A 10 54.82 -32.32 -8.95
C GLY A 10 54.80 -30.94 -9.62
N VAL A 11 55.89 -30.56 -10.30
CA VAL A 11 55.98 -29.28 -11.03
C VAL A 11 55.05 -29.29 -12.25
N VAL A 12 55.00 -30.39 -12.99
CA VAL A 12 54.07 -30.54 -14.14
C VAL A 12 52.62 -30.48 -13.67
N LEU A 13 52.28 -31.11 -12.55
CA LEU A 13 50.94 -31.04 -11.98
C LEU A 13 50.55 -29.59 -11.59
N LEU A 14 51.48 -28.85 -10.99
CA LEU A 14 51.27 -27.44 -10.63
C LEU A 14 51.02 -26.55 -11.86
N VAL A 15 51.78 -26.78 -12.94
CA VAL A 15 51.59 -26.04 -14.21
C VAL A 15 50.26 -26.40 -14.87
N VAL A 16 49.87 -27.68 -14.85
CA VAL A 16 48.60 -28.11 -15.45
C VAL A 16 47.40 -27.56 -14.65
N ILE A 17 47.47 -27.59 -13.32
CA ILE A 17 46.39 -27.06 -12.47
C ILE A 17 46.29 -25.55 -12.63
N SER A 18 47.40 -24.81 -12.71
CA SER A 18 47.34 -23.36 -12.93
C SER A 18 46.78 -23.01 -14.31
N LEU A 19 47.11 -23.77 -15.36
CA LEU A 19 46.55 -23.58 -16.71
C LEU A 19 45.05 -23.92 -16.78
N LEU A 20 44.62 -25.00 -16.10
CA LEU A 20 43.21 -25.37 -16.00
C LEU A 20 42.42 -24.33 -15.18
N MET A 21 42.98 -23.82 -14.10
CA MET A 21 42.35 -22.78 -13.28
C MET A 21 42.21 -21.47 -14.05
N LEU A 22 43.25 -21.07 -14.81
CA LEU A 22 43.19 -19.90 -15.67
C LEU A 22 42.09 -20.05 -16.73
N PHE A 23 42.01 -21.22 -17.39
CA PHE A 23 40.97 -21.49 -18.38
C PHE A 23 39.57 -21.47 -17.77
N ALA A 24 39.39 -22.04 -16.58
CA ALA A 24 38.11 -22.01 -15.86
C ALA A 24 37.68 -20.58 -15.48
N ILE A 25 38.59 -19.74 -15.01
CA ILE A 25 38.29 -18.34 -14.67
C ILE A 25 37.86 -17.56 -15.92
N VAL A 26 38.56 -17.72 -17.04
CA VAL A 26 38.20 -17.08 -18.31
C VAL A 26 36.83 -17.56 -18.80
N GLY A 27 36.56 -18.87 -18.70
CA GLY A 27 35.26 -19.44 -19.08
C GLY A 27 34.10 -18.88 -18.24
N ILE A 28 34.27 -18.80 -16.91
CA ILE A 28 33.24 -18.24 -16.01
C ILE A 28 33.03 -16.74 -16.27
N ALA A 29 34.12 -15.98 -16.49
CA ALA A 29 34.01 -14.56 -16.82
C ALA A 29 33.23 -14.33 -18.12
N PHE A 30 33.44 -15.16 -19.14
CA PHE A 30 32.67 -15.10 -20.38
C PHE A 30 31.19 -15.42 -20.18
N VAL A 31 30.85 -16.41 -19.35
CA VAL A 31 29.45 -16.75 -19.05
C VAL A 31 28.75 -15.60 -18.34
N ILE A 32 29.36 -15.03 -17.29
CA ILE A 32 28.80 -13.90 -16.55
C ILE A 32 28.63 -12.68 -17.47
N TYR A 33 29.62 -12.39 -18.32
CA TYR A 33 29.53 -11.29 -19.27
C TYR A 33 28.44 -11.52 -20.32
N ALA A 34 28.33 -12.74 -20.86
CA ALA A 34 27.29 -13.09 -21.82
C ALA A 34 25.89 -12.99 -21.20
N GLU A 35 25.69 -13.43 -19.96
CA GLU A 35 24.44 -13.27 -19.23
C GLU A 35 24.10 -11.80 -18.97
N ALA A 36 25.09 -10.98 -18.60
CA ALA A 36 24.89 -9.54 -18.42
C ALA A 36 24.48 -8.84 -19.73
N GLN A 37 25.13 -9.18 -20.84
CA GLN A 37 24.78 -8.65 -22.16
C GLN A 37 23.41 -9.15 -22.65
N ALA A 38 23.07 -10.42 -22.40
CA ALA A 38 21.76 -10.97 -22.75
C ALA A 38 20.62 -10.33 -21.94
N SER A 39 20.83 -10.09 -20.64
CA SER A 39 19.88 -9.36 -19.78
C SER A 39 19.70 -7.92 -20.26
N THR A 40 20.81 -7.23 -20.56
CA THR A 40 20.78 -5.87 -21.09
C THR A 40 20.04 -5.84 -22.43
N ALA A 41 20.41 -6.67 -23.40
CA ALA A 41 19.75 -6.75 -24.70
C ALA A 41 18.24 -7.08 -24.58
N ARG A 42 17.85 -7.90 -23.60
CA ARG A 42 16.45 -8.15 -23.29
C ARG A 42 15.75 -6.88 -22.79
N ILE A 43 16.33 -6.16 -21.83
CA ILE A 43 15.78 -4.90 -21.31
C ILE A 43 15.70 -3.84 -22.41
N TRP A 44 16.71 -3.73 -23.27
CA TRP A 44 16.71 -2.82 -24.43
C TRP A 44 15.66 -3.22 -25.48
N LYS A 45 15.49 -4.52 -25.74
CA LYS A 45 14.41 -5.00 -26.62
C LYS A 45 13.02 -4.72 -26.02
N GLU A 46 12.88 -4.88 -24.72
CA GLU A 46 11.65 -4.55 -23.97
C GLU A 46 11.41 -3.03 -23.93
N SER A 47 12.46 -2.19 -24.05
CA SER A 47 12.34 -0.72 -24.11
C SER A 47 12.12 -0.16 -25.53
N GLU A 48 12.69 -0.78 -26.56
CA GLU A 48 12.55 -0.38 -27.98
C GLU A 48 11.14 -0.66 -28.53
N GLY A 49 10.38 -1.53 -27.86
CA GLY A 49 9.04 -1.96 -28.23
C GLY A 49 7.89 -1.18 -27.58
N GLN A 50 8.01 0.12 -27.31
CA GLN A 50 6.84 0.92 -26.96
C GLN A 50 6.02 1.27 -28.21
N ARG A 51 5.30 0.30 -28.76
CA ARG A 51 4.00 0.60 -29.38
C ARG A 51 3.02 0.93 -28.26
N ARG A 52 3.31 1.97 -27.48
CA ARG A 52 2.34 2.51 -26.52
C ARG A 52 1.17 3.01 -27.37
N PRO A 53 -0.06 2.65 -27.02
CA PRO A 53 -1.19 3.35 -27.59
C PRO A 53 -1.03 4.86 -27.31
N ASP A 54 -1.46 5.69 -28.25
CA ASP A 54 -1.21 7.13 -28.33
C ASP A 54 -2.02 7.91 -27.27
N ILE A 55 -1.77 7.61 -25.99
CA ILE A 55 -2.45 8.21 -24.83
C ILE A 55 -1.40 8.85 -23.96
N ASP A 56 -1.67 10.10 -23.58
CA ASP A 56 -0.89 10.82 -22.60
C ASP A 56 -1.05 10.17 -21.21
N PRO A 57 0.04 9.70 -20.57
CA PRO A 57 -0.01 9.20 -19.20
C PRO A 57 -0.60 10.22 -18.20
N GLU A 58 -0.43 11.52 -18.45
CA GLU A 58 -1.00 12.57 -17.59
C GLU A 58 -2.54 12.59 -17.67
N GLU A 59 -3.11 12.31 -18.85
CA GLU A 59 -4.55 12.18 -19.02
C GLU A 59 -5.11 10.99 -18.25
N LEU A 60 -4.42 9.83 -18.31
CA LEU A 60 -4.82 8.65 -17.54
C LEU A 60 -4.73 8.89 -16.04
N LEU A 61 -3.65 9.53 -15.57
CA LEU A 61 -3.51 9.87 -14.16
C LEU A 61 -4.60 10.85 -13.71
N SER A 62 -4.85 11.91 -14.50
CA SER A 62 -5.92 12.87 -14.25
C SER A 62 -7.30 12.20 -14.20
N TYR A 63 -7.56 11.27 -15.13
CA TYR A 63 -8.79 10.49 -15.16
C TYR A 63 -8.97 9.67 -13.88
N PHE A 64 -7.94 8.95 -13.44
CA PHE A 64 -7.97 8.21 -12.17
C PHE A 64 -8.18 9.14 -10.97
N LEU A 65 -7.41 10.23 -10.87
CA LEU A 65 -7.49 11.17 -9.74
C LEU A 65 -8.84 11.87 -9.67
N SER A 66 -9.45 12.19 -10.82
CA SER A 66 -10.76 12.83 -10.86
C SER A 66 -11.83 11.94 -10.21
N GLN A 67 -11.83 10.64 -10.51
CA GLN A 67 -12.76 9.68 -9.91
C GLN A 67 -12.42 9.40 -8.45
N LEU A 68 -11.13 9.31 -8.10
CA LEU A 68 -10.70 9.11 -6.71
C LEU A 68 -11.08 10.30 -5.82
N ILE A 69 -11.00 11.54 -6.32
CA ILE A 69 -11.31 12.74 -5.53
C ILE A 69 -12.81 13.01 -5.50
N TYR A 70 -13.47 13.08 -6.67
CA TYR A 70 -14.84 13.62 -6.80
C TYR A 70 -15.93 12.57 -7.09
N ASP A 71 -15.57 11.29 -7.18
CA ASP A 71 -16.43 10.19 -7.59
C ASP A 71 -16.85 10.20 -9.07
N THR A 72 -17.56 9.14 -9.47
CA THR A 72 -18.15 9.00 -10.79
C THR A 72 -19.55 8.40 -10.73
N ASP A 73 -20.43 8.89 -11.61
CA ASP A 73 -21.77 8.31 -11.83
C ASP A 73 -21.74 7.17 -12.86
N ASN A 74 -20.58 6.86 -13.46
CA ASN A 74 -20.45 5.80 -14.44
C ASN A 74 -20.65 4.42 -13.78
N PRO A 75 -21.73 3.68 -14.10
CA PRO A 75 -22.00 2.38 -13.49
C PRO A 75 -20.97 1.31 -13.85
N HIS A 76 -20.13 1.54 -14.87
CA HIS A 76 -19.08 0.61 -15.29
C HIS A 76 -17.70 0.92 -14.67
N SER A 77 -17.57 1.98 -13.86
CA SER A 77 -16.33 2.26 -13.15
C SER A 77 -16.26 1.52 -11.82
N ALA A 78 -15.18 0.79 -11.61
CA ALA A 78 -14.86 0.12 -10.35
C ALA A 78 -14.71 1.10 -9.17
N LEU A 79 -14.32 2.36 -9.43
CA LEU A 79 -14.16 3.38 -8.38
C LEU A 79 -15.47 4.05 -7.97
N ARG A 80 -16.57 3.80 -8.67
CA ARG A 80 -17.87 4.36 -8.33
C ARG A 80 -18.21 4.05 -6.88
N GLY A 81 -18.38 5.08 -6.06
CA GLY A 81 -18.69 4.96 -4.65
C GLY A 81 -17.50 4.90 -3.69
N HIS A 82 -16.26 4.97 -4.19
CA HIS A 82 -15.02 4.87 -3.39
C HIS A 82 -14.16 6.13 -3.44
N SER A 83 -14.77 7.29 -3.66
CA SER A 83 -14.05 8.56 -3.70
C SER A 83 -13.83 9.18 -2.32
N LEU A 84 -12.79 10.00 -2.22
CA LEU A 84 -12.46 10.76 -1.02
C LEU A 84 -13.56 11.75 -0.63
N ALA A 85 -14.13 12.46 -1.61
CA ALA A 85 -15.24 13.38 -1.35
C ALA A 85 -16.47 12.63 -0.83
N ARG A 86 -16.78 11.43 -1.37
CA ARG A 86 -17.90 10.62 -0.86
C ARG A 86 -17.62 10.10 0.55
N THR A 87 -16.39 9.70 0.86
CA THR A 87 -16.06 9.26 2.22
C THR A 87 -16.17 10.41 3.23
N MET A 88 -15.80 11.64 2.87
CA MET A 88 -15.84 12.78 3.79
C MET A 88 -17.22 13.45 3.90
N TYR A 89 -17.89 13.67 2.77
CA TYR A 89 -19.16 14.38 2.70
C TYR A 89 -20.36 13.45 2.53
N GLY A 90 -20.17 12.16 2.29
CA GLY A 90 -21.28 11.25 2.00
C GLY A 90 -21.79 11.39 0.57
N GLN A 91 -23.09 11.16 0.36
CA GLN A 91 -23.68 11.19 -0.98
C GLN A 91 -23.52 12.57 -1.67
N VAL A 92 -23.43 12.52 -3.00
CA VAL A 92 -23.41 13.71 -3.86
C VAL A 92 -24.52 14.70 -3.48
N GLY A 93 -24.15 15.97 -3.32
CA GLY A 93 -25.06 17.05 -2.92
C GLY A 93 -25.01 17.42 -1.44
N ASN A 94 -24.28 16.66 -0.62
CA ASN A 94 -24.05 17.06 0.77
C ASN A 94 -22.93 18.11 0.87
N THR A 95 -23.13 19.13 1.70
CA THR A 95 -22.20 20.24 1.94
C THR A 95 -21.61 20.23 3.34
N ILE A 96 -22.05 19.32 4.20
CA ILE A 96 -21.60 19.17 5.58
C ILE A 96 -20.90 17.82 5.69
N PRO A 97 -19.72 17.74 6.35
CA PRO A 97 -19.06 16.47 6.61
C PRO A 97 -20.03 15.47 7.23
N PHE A 98 -20.06 14.26 6.70
CA PHE A 98 -21.02 13.26 7.15
C PHE A 98 -20.70 12.83 8.59
N ASN A 99 -21.73 12.80 9.42
CA ASN A 99 -21.67 12.30 10.78
C ASN A 99 -22.79 11.26 10.95
N GLY A 100 -22.45 9.99 10.83
CA GLY A 100 -23.39 8.88 10.86
C GLY A 100 -22.71 7.55 11.13
N VAL A 101 -23.50 6.48 11.18
CA VAL A 101 -23.07 5.14 11.65
C VAL A 101 -22.26 4.32 10.62
N GLY A 102 -21.97 4.89 9.45
CA GLY A 102 -21.28 4.19 8.35
C GLY A 102 -22.17 3.18 7.62
N ARG A 103 -21.56 2.17 7.00
CA ARG A 103 -22.28 1.05 6.37
C ARG A 103 -22.98 0.21 7.42
N ILE A 104 -24.21 -0.21 7.10
CA ILE A 104 -25.04 -1.03 7.98
C ILE A 104 -24.69 -2.51 7.74
N HIS A 105 -24.51 -3.26 8.82
CA HIS A 105 -24.40 -4.72 8.76
C HIS A 105 -25.79 -5.35 8.65
N THR A 106 -26.00 -6.19 7.65
CA THR A 106 -27.27 -6.90 7.43
C THR A 106 -27.16 -8.36 7.88
N PRO A 107 -28.19 -8.94 8.54
CA PRO A 107 -28.19 -10.35 8.89
C PRO A 107 -28.20 -11.24 7.63
N GLY A 108 -27.26 -12.19 7.54
CA GLY A 108 -27.16 -13.15 6.43
C GLY A 108 -26.05 -12.77 5.45
N ASP A 109 -26.42 -12.51 4.19
CA ASP A 109 -25.52 -11.95 3.17
C ASP A 109 -25.22 -10.49 3.53
N ASP A 110 -24.17 -10.30 4.32
CA ASP A 110 -23.83 -8.99 4.85
C ASP A 110 -23.26 -8.08 3.75
N ASP A 111 -24.04 -7.05 3.41
CA ASP A 111 -23.70 -6.07 2.38
C ASP A 111 -22.51 -5.19 2.75
N TYR A 112 -22.08 -5.18 4.02
CA TYR A 112 -20.82 -4.58 4.44
C TYR A 112 -19.65 -5.05 3.58
N PHE A 113 -19.65 -6.35 3.23
CA PHE A 113 -18.59 -6.96 2.44
C PHE A 113 -18.70 -6.65 0.94
N ASN A 114 -19.81 -6.08 0.48
CA ASN A 114 -20.01 -5.71 -0.92
C ASN A 114 -19.32 -4.37 -1.21
N ILE A 115 -18.09 -4.44 -1.71
CA ILE A 115 -17.33 -3.26 -2.12
C ILE A 115 -17.40 -3.00 -3.63
N ASN A 116 -17.93 -3.90 -4.45
CA ASN A 116 -17.99 -3.69 -5.90
C ASN A 116 -19.40 -3.27 -6.34
N TYR A 117 -19.53 -2.03 -6.84
CA TYR A 117 -20.79 -1.44 -7.31
C TYR A 117 -20.87 -1.33 -8.84
N THR A 118 -20.00 -2.04 -9.55
CA THR A 118 -20.02 -2.05 -11.01
C THR A 118 -21.22 -2.83 -11.53
N GLN A 119 -21.75 -2.37 -12.66
CA GLN A 119 -22.79 -3.07 -13.38
C GLN A 119 -22.20 -4.19 -14.22
N PHE A 120 -22.69 -5.41 -13.99
CA PHE A 120 -22.37 -6.58 -14.80
C PHE A 120 -23.61 -7.06 -15.56
N GLY A 121 -23.46 -7.32 -16.86
CA GLY A 121 -24.54 -7.83 -17.71
C GLY A 121 -25.73 -6.86 -17.82
N ALA A 122 -26.95 -7.41 -17.84
CA ALA A 122 -28.19 -6.66 -18.05
C ALA A 122 -28.91 -6.20 -16.77
N GLY A 123 -28.34 -6.46 -15.58
CA GLY A 123 -28.94 -6.05 -14.29
C GLY A 123 -28.77 -4.56 -14.02
N ALA A 124 -29.58 -4.00 -13.11
CA ALA A 124 -29.36 -2.63 -12.63
C ALA A 124 -28.03 -2.54 -11.84
N PRO A 125 -27.27 -1.43 -11.96
CA PRO A 125 -26.08 -1.23 -11.15
C PRO A 125 -26.44 -1.24 -9.66
N PRO A 126 -25.68 -1.94 -8.80
CA PRO A 126 -25.82 -1.78 -7.35
C PRO A 126 -25.68 -0.30 -6.95
N ASP A 127 -26.52 0.19 -6.05
CA ASP A 127 -26.41 1.57 -5.57
C ASP A 127 -25.38 1.64 -4.43
N PRO A 128 -24.31 2.44 -4.57
CA PRO A 128 -23.31 2.63 -3.53
C PRO A 128 -23.86 3.16 -2.20
N ASN A 129 -25.07 3.73 -2.20
CA ASN A 129 -25.69 4.33 -1.01
C ASN A 129 -26.78 3.44 -0.39
N GLN A 130 -27.11 2.30 -1.01
CA GLN A 130 -28.23 1.45 -0.62
C GLN A 130 -28.15 1.00 0.86
N TYR A 131 -26.94 0.83 1.38
CA TYR A 131 -26.68 0.27 2.71
C TYR A 131 -25.85 1.19 3.61
N GLY A 132 -25.95 2.50 3.36
CA GLY A 132 -25.21 3.52 4.10
C GLY A 132 -23.94 3.96 3.37
N SER A 133 -23.37 5.08 3.82
CA SER A 133 -22.18 5.67 3.21
C SER A 133 -20.90 4.96 3.67
N PRO A 134 -19.89 4.76 2.81
CA PRO A 134 -18.55 4.34 3.21
C PRO A 134 -17.87 5.48 3.98
N ASN A 135 -18.29 5.71 5.22
CA ASN A 135 -17.70 6.68 6.12
C ASN A 135 -17.56 6.09 7.53
N PRO A 136 -16.35 5.66 7.89
CA PRO A 136 -15.88 5.68 9.25
C PRO A 136 -14.91 6.86 9.47
N PRO A 137 -14.87 7.47 10.66
CA PRO A 137 -13.99 8.59 11.00
C PRO A 137 -12.50 8.19 11.16
N TYR A 138 -12.07 7.03 10.63
CA TYR A 138 -10.78 6.42 10.95
C TYR A 138 -9.95 6.05 9.72
N THR A 139 -8.67 6.41 9.80
CA THR A 139 -7.63 6.25 8.76
C THR A 139 -7.02 4.84 8.78
N TYR A 140 -7.80 3.81 8.45
CA TYR A 140 -7.31 2.42 8.40
C TYR A 140 -7.82 1.69 7.15
N PRO A 141 -7.01 0.83 6.51
CA PRO A 141 -7.45 0.01 5.39
C PRO A 141 -8.47 -1.05 5.86
N ASP A 142 -9.75 -0.75 5.64
CA ASP A 142 -10.89 -1.60 5.94
C ASP A 142 -11.83 -1.67 4.71
N MET A 143 -13.03 -2.24 4.86
CA MET A 143 -13.99 -2.36 3.74
C MET A 143 -14.62 -1.03 3.31
N ASN A 144 -14.44 0.04 4.08
CA ASN A 144 -14.90 1.38 3.71
C ASN A 144 -13.80 2.16 2.99
N ASN A 145 -12.56 2.09 3.47
CA ASN A 145 -11.39 2.72 2.88
C ASN A 145 -10.65 1.74 1.98
N VAL A 146 -11.31 1.29 0.90
CA VAL A 146 -10.76 0.26 0.00
C VAL A 146 -9.49 0.71 -0.72
N PHE A 147 -9.33 2.01 -0.93
CA PHE A 147 -8.20 2.58 -1.63
C PHE A 147 -6.90 2.43 -0.84
N LEU A 148 -6.93 2.51 0.48
CA LEU A 148 -5.74 2.47 1.32
C LEU A 148 -5.15 1.06 1.42
N SER A 149 -3.83 0.95 1.38
CA SER A 149 -3.08 -0.28 1.67
C SER A 149 -2.41 -0.22 3.05
N ALA A 150 -2.11 -1.39 3.61
CA ALA A 150 -1.23 -1.52 4.78
C ALA A 150 0.10 -2.10 4.34
N VAL A 151 1.19 -1.39 4.59
CA VAL A 151 2.56 -1.86 4.35
C VAL A 151 3.25 -2.07 5.69
N ARG A 152 3.98 -3.17 5.84
CA ARG A 152 4.77 -3.44 7.05
C ARG A 152 6.07 -2.64 7.01
N ALA A 153 6.35 -1.89 8.07
CA ALA A 153 7.52 -1.00 8.12
C ALA A 153 8.87 -1.75 8.07
N SER A 154 8.95 -2.99 8.57
CA SER A 154 10.22 -3.72 8.69
C SER A 154 10.78 -4.24 7.37
N ASP A 155 9.92 -4.78 6.52
CA ASP A 155 10.28 -5.50 5.28
C ASP A 155 9.55 -4.93 4.06
N ARG A 156 8.72 -3.90 4.23
CA ARG A 156 7.86 -3.31 3.19
C ARG A 156 6.89 -4.31 2.56
N ALA A 157 6.59 -5.42 3.20
CA ALA A 157 5.57 -6.35 2.71
C ALA A 157 4.20 -5.67 2.71
N VAL A 158 3.44 -5.85 1.63
CA VAL A 158 2.04 -5.39 1.56
C VAL A 158 1.20 -6.37 2.35
N LEU A 159 0.67 -5.90 3.48
CA LEU A 159 -0.17 -6.70 4.35
C LEU A 159 -1.60 -6.71 3.85
N ILE A 160 -2.11 -5.55 3.44
CA ILE A 160 -3.46 -5.39 2.89
C ILE A 160 -3.30 -4.58 1.59
N PRO A 161 -3.60 -5.15 0.41
CA PRO A 161 -3.46 -4.43 -0.86
C PRO A 161 -4.55 -3.37 -1.05
N SER A 162 -4.31 -2.40 -1.94
CA SER A 162 -5.34 -1.43 -2.33
C SER A 162 -6.41 -2.12 -3.21
N TYR A 163 -7.68 -1.75 -3.02
CA TYR A 163 -8.85 -2.16 -3.80
C TYR A 163 -9.17 -3.67 -3.78
N GLN A 164 -8.52 -4.42 -2.89
CA GLN A 164 -8.73 -5.85 -2.66
C GLN A 164 -8.79 -6.12 -1.15
N ARG A 165 -9.83 -6.82 -0.67
CA ARG A 165 -10.09 -7.06 0.76
C ARG A 165 -10.15 -8.55 1.10
N ILE A 166 -9.20 -9.32 0.56
CA ILE A 166 -9.10 -10.77 0.76
C ILE A 166 -8.86 -11.17 2.23
N ASN A 167 -8.22 -10.32 3.02
CA ASN A 167 -7.84 -10.65 4.40
C ASN A 167 -9.00 -10.57 5.41
N PHE A 168 -10.15 -10.05 5.00
CA PHE A 168 -11.37 -9.96 5.84
C PHE A 168 -12.31 -11.14 5.59
N GLY A 169 -11.76 -12.34 5.33
CA GLY A 169 -12.52 -13.52 4.94
C GLY A 169 -12.93 -13.53 3.47
N GLY A 170 -12.23 -12.75 2.64
CA GLY A 170 -12.62 -12.52 1.26
C GLY A 170 -11.95 -13.45 0.25
N ASP A 171 -12.74 -14.06 -0.62
CA ASP A 171 -12.24 -14.80 -1.78
C ASP A 171 -11.85 -13.83 -2.92
N PRO A 172 -10.60 -13.85 -3.45
CA PRO A 172 -10.21 -13.04 -4.60
C PRO A 172 -10.97 -13.37 -5.89
N ALA A 173 -11.61 -14.55 -5.96
CA ALA A 173 -12.53 -14.93 -7.01
C ALA A 173 -13.98 -14.46 -6.75
N ASN A 174 -14.23 -13.79 -5.63
CA ASN A 174 -15.53 -13.22 -5.30
C ASN A 174 -15.56 -11.72 -5.60
N ARG A 175 -16.41 -11.34 -6.54
CA ARG A 175 -16.63 -9.95 -6.98
C ARG A 175 -16.98 -9.00 -5.83
N ARG A 176 -17.53 -9.51 -4.72
CA ARG A 176 -17.93 -8.70 -3.58
C ARG A 176 -16.72 -8.05 -2.91
N HIS A 177 -15.54 -8.69 -2.91
CA HIS A 177 -14.38 -8.27 -2.10
C HIS A 177 -13.23 -7.63 -2.90
N VAL A 178 -13.41 -7.51 -4.22
CA VAL A 178 -12.37 -7.09 -5.16
C VAL A 178 -12.99 -6.22 -6.25
N LEU A 179 -12.34 -5.09 -6.54
CA LEU A 179 -12.76 -4.16 -7.59
C LEU A 179 -12.18 -4.52 -8.97
N ARG A 180 -11.33 -5.54 -9.04
CA ARG A 180 -10.78 -6.10 -10.27
C ARG A 180 -11.86 -6.81 -11.08
N PRO A 181 -11.91 -6.63 -12.41
CA PRO A 181 -12.71 -7.50 -13.26
C PRO A 181 -12.32 -8.96 -13.07
N LEU A 182 -13.32 -9.83 -12.91
CA LEU A 182 -13.09 -11.26 -12.69
C LEU A 182 -13.37 -12.07 -13.96
N PRO A 183 -12.61 -13.16 -14.20
CA PRO A 183 -12.87 -14.05 -15.33
C PRO A 183 -14.27 -14.66 -15.32
N ALA A 184 -14.88 -14.81 -14.14
CA ALA A 184 -16.25 -15.33 -13.98
C ALA A 184 -17.32 -14.39 -14.57
N ASP A 185 -17.10 -13.07 -14.48
CA ASP A 185 -18.03 -12.06 -15.00
C ASP A 185 -17.62 -11.57 -16.40
N HIS A 186 -16.34 -11.71 -16.76
CA HIS A 186 -15.77 -11.23 -18.02
C HIS A 186 -15.03 -12.35 -18.75
N ALA A 187 -15.73 -13.00 -19.70
CA ALA A 187 -15.14 -14.01 -20.56
C ALA A 187 -13.92 -13.45 -21.31
N GLY A 188 -12.75 -14.08 -21.12
CA GLY A 188 -11.50 -13.67 -21.74
C GLY A 188 -10.64 -12.70 -20.92
N PHE A 189 -11.12 -12.23 -19.76
CA PHE A 189 -10.25 -11.52 -18.82
C PHE A 189 -9.32 -12.52 -18.12
N PRO A 190 -8.01 -12.24 -18.00
CA PRO A 190 -7.07 -13.20 -17.42
C PRO A 190 -7.28 -13.34 -15.90
N ALA A 191 -6.88 -14.49 -15.37
CA ALA A 191 -6.71 -14.66 -13.92
C ALA A 191 -5.62 -13.72 -13.40
N GLN A 192 -5.60 -13.50 -12.07
CA GLN A 192 -4.50 -12.77 -11.44
C GLN A 192 -3.17 -13.45 -11.74
N ALA A 193 -2.11 -12.66 -11.91
CA ALA A 193 -0.79 -13.21 -12.21
C ALA A 193 -0.21 -13.99 -11.04
N ASP A 194 -0.49 -13.54 -9.80
CA ASP A 194 -0.22 -14.25 -8.55
C ASP A 194 -1.25 -13.88 -7.46
N ALA A 195 -1.07 -14.38 -6.24
CA ALA A 195 -1.99 -14.13 -5.12
C ALA A 195 -2.03 -12.65 -4.64
N GLY A 196 -1.07 -11.82 -5.05
CA GLY A 196 -0.99 -10.39 -4.75
C GLY A 196 -1.57 -9.50 -5.84
N GLY A 197 -1.96 -10.07 -6.98
CA GLY A 197 -2.66 -9.38 -8.05
C GLY A 197 -1.95 -9.43 -9.39
N ASP A 198 -1.99 -8.32 -10.11
CA ASP A 198 -1.61 -8.24 -11.52
C ASP A 198 -0.28 -7.50 -11.74
N VAL A 199 0.04 -6.51 -10.90
CA VAL A 199 1.17 -5.60 -11.10
C VAL A 199 1.96 -5.41 -9.82
N LYS A 200 3.28 -5.25 -9.97
CA LYS A 200 4.21 -4.81 -8.94
C LYS A 200 4.42 -3.29 -9.04
N ASN A 201 3.95 -2.55 -8.04
CA ASN A 201 4.18 -1.10 -7.94
C ASN A 201 5.15 -0.74 -6.82
N LEU A 202 5.14 -1.46 -5.70
CA LEU A 202 6.02 -1.14 -4.58
C LEU A 202 7.42 -1.72 -4.82
N ALA A 203 8.31 -0.91 -5.37
CA ALA A 203 9.71 -1.28 -5.55
C ALA A 203 10.34 -1.69 -4.21
N GLU A 204 11.25 -2.67 -4.26
CA GLU A 204 11.98 -3.20 -3.09
C GLU A 204 11.12 -3.92 -2.03
N SER A 205 9.81 -4.06 -2.25
CA SER A 205 8.94 -4.87 -1.40
C SER A 205 9.00 -6.34 -1.82
N PRO A 206 9.02 -7.30 -0.86
CA PRO A 206 8.83 -8.72 -1.15
C PRO A 206 7.45 -9.02 -1.77
N GLY A 207 6.53 -8.06 -1.72
CA GLY A 207 5.18 -8.12 -2.29
C GLY A 207 4.12 -8.39 -1.26
N THR A 208 3.01 -8.96 -1.69
CA THR A 208 1.83 -9.14 -0.84
C THR A 208 1.96 -10.37 0.02
N LEU A 209 1.76 -10.21 1.33
CA LEU A 209 1.72 -11.33 2.27
C LEU A 209 0.53 -12.24 1.93
N ILE A 210 0.81 -13.52 1.71
CA ILE A 210 -0.23 -14.54 1.52
C ILE A 210 -0.77 -14.92 2.91
N PRO A 211 -2.08 -14.80 3.15
CA PRO A 211 -2.66 -15.14 4.45
C PRO A 211 -2.50 -16.62 4.80
N ASN A 212 -2.43 -16.92 6.11
CA ASN A 212 -2.49 -18.28 6.65
C ASN A 212 -1.38 -19.24 6.20
N THR A 213 -0.22 -18.72 5.76
CA THR A 213 0.97 -19.54 5.45
C THR A 213 1.97 -19.53 6.59
N SER A 214 2.55 -20.70 6.93
CA SER A 214 3.65 -20.83 7.89
C SER A 214 4.76 -21.71 7.28
N PRO A 215 5.99 -21.19 7.07
CA PRO A 215 6.42 -19.80 7.29
C PRO A 215 5.70 -18.79 6.38
N PRO A 216 5.72 -17.48 6.69
CA PRO A 216 5.10 -16.45 5.86
C PRO A 216 5.57 -16.51 4.40
N GLN A 217 4.63 -16.56 3.47
CA GLN A 217 4.89 -16.53 2.03
C GLN A 217 4.43 -15.20 1.43
N TYR A 218 5.12 -14.76 0.38
CA TYR A 218 4.84 -13.51 -0.31
C TYR A 218 4.57 -13.78 -1.79
N ALA A 219 3.48 -13.20 -2.29
CA ALA A 219 3.25 -13.04 -3.72
C ALA A 219 4.07 -11.85 -4.23
N ASN A 220 4.57 -11.91 -5.47
CA ASN A 220 5.43 -10.85 -5.98
C ASN A 220 4.65 -9.54 -6.13
N ASN A 221 3.47 -9.59 -6.74
CA ASN A 221 2.66 -8.41 -7.03
C ASN A 221 1.97 -7.84 -5.80
N ASP A 222 1.55 -6.58 -5.92
CA ASP A 222 0.92 -5.80 -4.84
C ASP A 222 -0.29 -4.97 -5.25
N SER A 223 -0.65 -5.01 -6.55
CA SER A 223 -1.69 -4.17 -7.12
C SER A 223 -2.53 -4.94 -8.12
N VAL A 224 -3.83 -4.64 -8.14
CA VAL A 224 -4.80 -5.27 -9.05
C VAL A 224 -5.23 -4.31 -10.15
N TRP A 225 -5.59 -4.85 -11.31
CA TRP A 225 -6.17 -4.09 -12.39
C TRP A 225 -7.59 -3.63 -12.05
N LEU A 226 -7.88 -2.37 -12.31
CA LEU A 226 -9.18 -1.73 -12.16
C LEU A 226 -9.66 -1.28 -13.53
N ASP A 227 -10.94 -1.54 -13.79
CA ASP A 227 -11.65 -0.94 -14.91
C ASP A 227 -12.38 0.32 -14.42
N LEU A 228 -11.94 1.49 -14.87
CA LEU A 228 -12.53 2.78 -14.48
C LEU A 228 -13.59 3.30 -15.46
N GLY A 229 -14.05 2.46 -16.38
CA GLY A 229 -15.04 2.85 -17.38
C GLY A 229 -14.49 3.76 -18.48
N HIS A 230 -13.18 3.78 -18.70
CA HIS A 230 -12.54 4.59 -19.74
C HIS A 230 -13.10 4.23 -21.14
N PRO A 231 -13.31 5.21 -22.03
CA PRO A 231 -13.77 4.93 -23.38
C PRO A 231 -12.82 3.97 -24.12
N VAL A 232 -13.39 3.13 -24.99
CA VAL A 232 -12.64 2.22 -25.86
C VAL A 232 -11.90 3.05 -26.91
N MET A 233 -10.61 2.83 -27.03
CA MET A 233 -9.73 3.53 -27.95
C MET A 233 -9.23 2.60 -29.05
N THR A 234 -8.77 3.18 -30.15
CA THR A 234 -8.23 2.42 -31.30
C THR A 234 -6.75 2.74 -31.40
N ALA A 235 -5.90 1.72 -31.29
CA ALA A 235 -4.45 1.88 -31.46
C ALA A 235 -4.10 2.07 -32.94
N ALA A 236 -2.88 2.53 -33.23
CA ALA A 236 -2.40 2.76 -34.59
C ALA A 236 -2.45 1.50 -35.49
N ASP A 237 -2.51 0.31 -34.89
CA ASP A 237 -2.65 -0.98 -35.58
C ASP A 237 -4.13 -1.39 -35.81
N GLY A 238 -5.08 -0.51 -35.51
CA GLY A 238 -6.52 -0.76 -35.63
C GLY A 238 -7.13 -1.61 -34.51
N ARG A 239 -6.32 -2.05 -33.53
CA ARG A 239 -6.84 -2.82 -32.40
C ARG A 239 -7.56 -1.91 -31.43
N LYS A 240 -8.75 -2.36 -31.01
CA LYS A 240 -9.49 -1.70 -29.93
C LYS A 240 -8.91 -2.12 -28.60
N PHE A 241 -8.68 -1.17 -27.71
CA PHE A 241 -8.20 -1.42 -26.37
C PHE A 241 -8.84 -0.43 -25.39
N LYS A 242 -8.75 -0.75 -24.11
CA LYS A 242 -9.22 0.10 -23.02
C LYS A 242 -8.13 0.09 -21.93
N PRO A 243 -7.72 1.26 -21.40
CA PRO A 243 -6.73 1.29 -20.33
C PRO A 243 -7.30 0.71 -19.04
N LEU A 244 -6.46 -0.06 -18.34
CA LEU A 244 -6.70 -0.54 -16.99
C LEU A 244 -5.73 0.14 -16.05
N PHE A 245 -6.15 0.34 -14.81
CA PHE A 245 -5.41 1.10 -13.81
C PHE A 245 -5.01 0.16 -12.68
N ALA A 246 -3.77 0.22 -12.20
CA ALA A 246 -3.35 -0.51 -11.01
C ALA A 246 -2.70 0.45 -10.02
N PRO A 247 -3.46 1.29 -9.32
CA PRO A 247 -2.93 2.17 -8.30
C PRO A 247 -2.66 1.41 -6.99
N LEU A 248 -1.48 1.60 -6.41
CA LEU A 248 -1.20 1.28 -5.02
C LEU A 248 -1.21 2.57 -4.21
N ILE A 249 -2.19 2.72 -3.30
CA ILE A 249 -2.22 3.87 -2.39
C ILE A 249 -1.71 3.41 -1.05
N VAL A 250 -0.48 3.82 -0.75
CA VAL A 250 0.11 3.66 0.58
C VAL A 250 -0.26 4.88 1.41
N ASP A 251 -0.41 4.70 2.72
CA ASP A 251 -0.34 5.87 3.58
C ASP A 251 1.05 6.50 3.48
N LEU A 252 1.19 7.70 4.01
CA LEU A 252 2.52 8.24 4.27
C LEU A 252 3.27 7.44 5.34
N ASP A 253 2.85 6.20 5.68
CA ASP A 253 3.52 5.26 6.57
C ASP A 253 3.68 5.83 8.00
N GLY A 254 2.68 6.61 8.43
CA GLY A 254 2.76 7.42 9.67
C GLY A 254 3.87 8.47 9.67
N ARG A 255 4.48 8.76 8.51
CA ARG A 255 5.58 9.72 8.38
C ARG A 255 5.03 11.13 8.33
N VAL A 256 5.57 11.94 9.22
CA VAL A 256 5.35 13.37 9.31
C VAL A 256 6.23 14.04 8.26
N ASN A 257 5.64 14.83 7.35
CA ASN A 257 6.40 15.61 6.37
C ASN A 257 7.26 16.69 7.06
N VAL A 258 8.53 16.40 7.30
CA VAL A 258 9.48 17.30 7.99
C VAL A 258 9.71 18.65 7.29
N ASN A 259 9.30 18.80 6.03
CA ASN A 259 9.39 20.08 5.32
C ASN A 259 8.22 21.03 5.65
N ILE A 260 7.13 20.51 6.22
CA ILE A 260 5.92 21.27 6.60
C ILE A 260 5.76 21.32 8.12
N HIS A 261 6.32 20.34 8.84
CA HIS A 261 6.27 20.24 10.29
C HIS A 261 7.53 20.82 10.95
N GLY A 262 7.38 21.40 12.15
CA GLY A 262 8.36 22.36 12.72
C GLY A 262 9.79 21.85 12.94
N ASN A 263 10.76 22.79 12.89
CA ASN A 263 12.19 22.57 13.04
C ASN A 263 12.70 23.00 14.44
N LYS A 264 13.58 22.18 15.05
CA LYS A 264 14.24 22.47 16.34
C LYS A 264 15.17 23.69 16.31
N TYR A 265 15.59 24.14 15.12
CA TYR A 265 16.49 25.29 14.98
C TYR A 265 15.80 26.67 15.08
N GLY A 266 14.48 26.74 15.24
CA GLY A 266 13.77 27.97 15.56
C GLY A 266 14.14 28.48 16.96
N THR A 267 15.03 29.47 17.03
CA THR A 267 15.49 30.05 18.29
C THR A 267 14.33 30.74 19.01
N TRP A 268 14.08 30.34 20.25
CA TRP A 268 13.07 30.92 21.13
C TRP A 268 13.37 32.41 21.37
N ASN A 269 12.67 33.31 20.69
CA ASN A 269 12.56 34.69 21.16
C ASN A 269 11.29 34.79 21.98
N ALA A 270 11.45 34.73 23.30
CA ALA A 270 10.46 35.23 24.24
C ALA A 270 9.96 36.55 23.68
N HIS A 271 8.67 36.65 23.38
CA HIS A 271 8.06 37.96 23.27
C HIS A 271 8.03 38.53 24.69
N ALA A 272 9.15 39.13 25.10
CA ALA A 272 9.30 39.86 26.35
C ALA A 272 8.30 41.01 26.35
N GLY A 273 7.10 40.77 26.88
CA GLY A 273 6.03 41.75 26.92
C GLY A 273 4.60 41.22 26.75
N HIS A 274 4.38 39.92 26.48
CA HIS A 274 3.00 39.42 26.36
C HIS A 274 2.32 39.31 27.75
N PRO A 275 1.14 39.94 27.98
CA PRO A 275 0.54 40.10 29.32
C PRO A 275 0.04 38.80 29.99
N LEU A 276 0.17 37.66 29.33
CA LEU A 276 -0.34 36.36 29.78
C LEU A 276 0.78 35.32 30.00
N ALA A 277 2.02 35.76 30.18
CA ALA A 277 3.20 34.90 30.28
C ALA A 277 3.32 34.02 31.55
N THR A 278 2.29 33.94 32.41
CA THR A 278 2.38 33.28 33.73
C THR A 278 1.53 32.03 33.94
N ARG A 279 0.77 31.54 32.95
CA ARG A 279 0.10 30.23 33.06
C ARG A 279 -0.04 29.60 31.67
N ASP A 280 0.62 28.48 31.41
CA ASP A 280 0.30 27.42 30.43
C ASP A 280 -0.38 27.82 29.10
N LEU A 281 -0.03 28.95 28.49
CA LEU A 281 -0.69 29.44 27.27
C LEU A 281 0.17 29.18 26.02
N PHE A 282 -0.34 28.24 25.22
CA PHE A 282 -0.04 27.97 23.81
C PHE A 282 1.41 27.70 23.44
N TRP A 283 1.84 26.49 23.79
CA TRP A 283 3.12 25.91 23.42
C TRP A 283 3.16 25.40 21.97
N SER A 284 2.91 26.27 20.99
CA SER A 284 3.10 25.93 19.57
C SER A 284 4.44 26.49 19.08
N THR A 285 5.45 25.63 19.02
CA THR A 285 6.77 25.94 18.45
C THR A 285 6.89 25.28 17.08
N SER A 286 6.05 25.69 16.15
CA SER A 286 6.09 25.37 14.72
C SER A 286 6.88 26.45 13.95
N GLU A 287 7.42 26.11 12.77
CA GLU A 287 8.33 26.95 11.97
C GLU A 287 7.81 28.37 11.70
N HIS A 288 6.50 28.51 11.47
CA HIS A 288 5.87 29.78 11.11
C HIS A 288 5.12 30.47 12.25
N GLY A 289 4.85 29.77 13.36
CA GLY A 289 4.18 30.33 14.55
C GLY A 289 2.77 30.85 14.29
N TRP A 290 2.05 30.31 13.30
CA TRP A 290 0.74 30.85 12.89
C TRP A 290 -0.41 30.43 13.81
N GLY A 291 -0.27 29.34 14.56
CA GLY A 291 -1.27 28.97 15.56
C GLY A 291 -1.04 27.60 16.20
N ALA A 292 -1.94 27.26 17.14
CA ALA A 292 -1.91 26.00 17.89
C ALA A 292 -2.29 24.76 17.04
N TRP A 293 -2.76 24.95 15.82
CA TRP A 293 -3.07 23.87 14.86
C TRP A 293 -1.84 23.32 14.12
N GLU A 294 -0.67 23.93 14.31
CA GLU A 294 0.57 23.47 13.70
C GLU A 294 1.26 22.40 14.55
N VAL A 295 1.80 21.35 13.91
CA VAL A 295 2.37 20.17 14.59
C VAL A 295 3.90 20.28 14.72
N ASN A 296 4.43 20.16 15.94
CA ASN A 296 5.86 20.03 16.23
C ASN A 296 6.22 18.59 16.66
N PRO A 297 6.90 17.80 15.81
CA PRO A 297 7.26 16.41 16.11
C PRO A 297 8.40 16.28 17.15
N GLY A 298 9.18 17.34 17.39
CA GLY A 298 10.31 17.34 18.34
C GLY A 298 9.91 17.02 19.78
N LYS A 299 8.71 17.40 20.21
CA LYS A 299 8.21 17.10 21.56
C LYS A 299 7.97 15.61 21.79
N VAL A 300 7.44 14.92 20.77
CA VAL A 300 7.16 13.48 20.83
C VAL A 300 8.45 12.68 20.65
N ILE A 301 9.37 13.14 19.79
CA ILE A 301 10.60 12.41 19.44
C ILE A 301 11.70 12.55 20.50
N LEU A 302 11.88 13.72 21.12
CA LEU A 302 13.01 13.97 22.02
C LEU A 302 12.74 13.61 23.48
N GLY A 303 11.47 13.42 23.87
CA GLY A 303 11.09 12.95 25.21
C GLY A 303 11.63 13.80 26.38
N GLN A 304 12.12 15.01 26.14
CA GLN A 304 12.81 15.83 27.13
C GLN A 304 12.07 17.13 27.49
N GLU A 305 10.99 17.47 26.78
CA GLU A 305 10.19 18.65 27.07
C GLU A 305 8.75 18.26 27.40
N GLY A 306 8.52 17.84 28.65
CA GLY A 306 7.21 17.50 29.20
C GLY A 306 7.30 16.69 30.51
N PRO A 307 6.18 16.53 31.26
CA PRO A 307 6.11 15.65 32.43
C PRO A 307 6.66 14.24 32.16
N GLN A 308 7.23 13.58 33.17
CA GLN A 308 7.86 12.24 33.06
C GLN A 308 6.98 11.17 32.37
N GLU A 309 5.66 11.35 32.40
CA GLU A 309 4.66 10.46 31.78
C GLU A 309 4.74 10.41 30.24
N PHE A 310 5.28 11.46 29.60
CA PHE A 310 5.35 11.59 28.14
C PHE A 310 6.68 11.08 27.54
N GLN A 311 7.67 10.73 28.37
CA GLN A 311 9.03 10.36 27.94
C GLN A 311 9.12 9.02 27.18
N ALA A 312 8.00 8.31 27.01
CA ALA A 312 7.88 7.07 26.24
C ALA A 312 6.67 7.06 25.30
N GLU A 313 6.02 8.21 25.09
CA GLU A 313 4.77 8.29 24.33
C GLU A 313 4.96 7.91 22.85
N TRP A 314 6.08 8.29 22.22
CA TRP A 314 6.38 7.89 20.84
C TRP A 314 6.48 6.37 20.68
N ARG A 315 7.02 5.65 21.68
CA ARG A 315 7.06 4.18 21.66
C ARG A 315 5.65 3.61 21.76
N ARG A 316 4.82 4.19 22.62
CA ARG A 316 3.41 3.77 22.80
C ARG A 316 2.55 4.05 21.57
N LEU A 317 2.83 5.13 20.84
CA LEU A 317 2.12 5.48 19.60
C LEU A 317 2.49 4.56 18.43
N LEU A 318 3.75 4.14 18.31
CA LEU A 318 4.23 3.35 17.16
C LEU A 318 4.18 1.84 17.40
N LEU A 319 4.56 1.40 18.60
CA LEU A 319 4.69 -0.01 18.97
C LEU A 319 3.56 -0.48 19.89
N GLY A 320 2.74 0.44 20.40
CA GLY A 320 1.72 0.13 21.38
C GLY A 320 2.30 -0.03 22.79
N ASN A 321 1.50 -0.59 23.69
CA ASN A 321 1.93 -0.94 25.03
C ASN A 321 1.85 -2.46 25.25
N SER A 322 2.17 -2.93 26.45
CA SER A 322 2.15 -4.35 26.79
C SER A 322 0.75 -5.02 26.69
N GLN A 323 -0.32 -4.25 26.51
CA GLN A 323 -1.71 -4.72 26.45
C GLN A 323 -2.35 -4.52 25.07
N VAL A 324 -1.91 -3.51 24.31
CA VAL A 324 -2.44 -3.14 23.00
C VAL A 324 -1.26 -2.99 22.04
N PRO A 325 -1.05 -3.96 21.14
CA PRO A 325 -0.03 -3.85 20.10
C PRO A 325 -0.27 -2.64 19.20
N GLY A 326 0.80 -1.94 18.86
CA GLY A 326 0.76 -0.80 17.94
C GLY A 326 0.59 -1.25 16.49
N ARG A 327 0.10 -0.33 15.66
CA ARG A 327 -0.16 -0.56 14.21
C ARG A 327 1.04 -1.13 13.44
N TYR A 328 2.27 -0.86 13.92
CA TYR A 328 3.52 -1.25 13.25
C TYR A 328 4.36 -2.26 14.04
N ASP A 329 3.80 -2.89 15.09
CA ASP A 329 4.51 -3.94 15.82
C ASP A 329 4.67 -5.21 14.96
N ALA A 330 5.85 -5.83 15.03
CA ALA A 330 6.18 -7.07 14.33
C ALA A 330 5.28 -8.25 14.75
N ASN A 331 4.66 -8.14 15.94
CA ASN A 331 3.73 -9.14 16.49
C ASN A 331 2.24 -8.78 16.31
N ALA A 332 1.91 -7.71 15.56
CA ALA A 332 0.53 -7.19 15.44
C ALA A 332 -0.48 -8.14 14.77
N TRP A 333 -0.06 -9.34 14.36
CA TRP A 333 -0.90 -10.28 13.61
C TRP A 333 -0.86 -11.70 14.15
N PHE A 334 -1.23 -11.92 15.42
CA PHE A 334 -1.77 -13.22 15.85
C PHE A 334 -2.74 -13.06 17.03
N PHE A 335 -3.96 -12.60 16.76
CA PHE A 335 -5.12 -13.09 17.51
C PHE A 335 -5.79 -14.18 16.68
N ALA A 336 -5.17 -15.35 16.65
CA ALA A 336 -5.90 -16.57 16.37
C ALA A 336 -6.84 -16.82 17.56
N VAL A 337 -8.07 -16.31 17.49
CA VAL A 337 -9.14 -16.96 18.25
C VAL A 337 -9.28 -18.34 17.64
N ALA A 338 -9.08 -19.38 18.46
CA ALA A 338 -9.33 -20.76 18.06
C ALA A 338 -10.78 -20.84 17.53
N GLY A 339 -10.92 -20.91 16.20
CA GLY A 339 -12.23 -20.85 15.54
C GLY A 339 -12.31 -19.92 14.32
N GLY A 340 -11.34 -19.99 13.40
CA GLY A 340 -11.55 -19.75 11.96
C GLY A 340 -12.05 -18.39 11.44
N SER A 341 -12.31 -17.39 12.27
CA SER A 341 -12.85 -16.10 11.81
C SER A 341 -11.88 -14.97 12.13
N ILE A 342 -11.32 -14.34 11.10
CA ILE A 342 -10.54 -13.11 11.19
C ILE A 342 -11.53 -11.97 11.44
N HIS A 343 -11.75 -11.60 12.69
CA HIS A 343 -12.50 -10.40 13.01
C HIS A 343 -11.58 -9.18 12.96
N PRO A 344 -12.00 -8.04 12.37
CA PRO A 344 -11.34 -6.77 12.63
C PRO A 344 -11.33 -6.52 14.14
N PRO A 345 -10.32 -5.81 14.69
CA PRO A 345 -10.35 -5.41 16.08
C PRO A 345 -11.69 -4.74 16.37
N PRO A 346 -12.43 -5.18 17.39
CA PRO A 346 -13.74 -4.63 17.66
C PRO A 346 -13.66 -3.11 17.85
N ALA A 347 -14.59 -2.38 17.23
CA ALA A 347 -14.68 -0.91 17.18
C ALA A 347 -14.71 -0.20 18.56
N TYR A 348 -14.67 -0.94 19.66
CA TYR A 348 -14.84 -0.44 21.02
C TYR A 348 -13.55 -0.34 21.85
N TRP A 349 -12.36 -0.70 21.33
CA TRP A 349 -11.13 -0.75 22.15
C TRP A 349 -10.05 0.29 21.86
N ILE A 350 -10.25 1.17 20.88
CA ILE A 350 -9.36 2.33 20.65
C ILE A 350 -10.13 3.61 21.03
N VAL A 351 -10.71 3.63 22.22
CA VAL A 351 -11.03 4.89 22.91
C VAL A 351 -9.78 5.29 23.69
N GLY A 352 -8.79 5.81 22.96
CA GLY A 352 -7.79 6.67 23.59
C GLY A 352 -8.52 7.92 24.03
N LYS A 353 -8.76 8.06 25.34
CA LYS A 353 -9.22 9.33 25.91
C LYS A 353 -8.17 10.39 25.59
N PHE A 354 -8.46 11.25 24.62
CA PHE A 354 -7.81 12.55 24.51
C PHE A 354 -8.47 13.42 25.59
N TYR A 355 -7.75 13.65 26.69
CA TYR A 355 -8.04 14.74 27.62
C TYR A 355 -7.18 15.94 27.28
#